data_AF-A0A1G6VIF2-F1
#
_entry.id   AF-A0A1G6VIF2-F1
#
_cell.length_a   1.000
_cell.length_b   1.000
_cell.length_c   1.000
_cell.angle_alpha   90.00
_cell.angle_beta   90.00
_cell.angle_gamma   90.00
#
_symmetry.space_group_name_H-M   'P 1'
#
loop_
_entity.id
_entity.type
_entity.pdbx_description
1 polymer ?
#
loop_
_entity_poly.entity_id
_entity_poly.type
_entity_poly.pdbx_seq_one_letter_code
_entity_poly.pdbx_strand_id
1 'polypeptide(L)'
;MADLAEEVGLNRELVVTALSEGSYADAVRADEREATELGANGVPFFVVDRRYGFSGAQPADQILAVLDRAWTETARVTPAG
;
A
#
# COMPACT_ATOMS: atom_id res chain seq x y z
N MET A 1 7.76 18.37 -8.87
CA MET A 1 6.56 17.72 -8.31
C MET A 1 5.29 18.21 -8.99
N ALA A 2 5.04 19.52 -9.05
CA ALA A 2 3.90 20.06 -9.79
C ALA A 2 3.94 19.72 -11.30
N ASP A 3 5.12 19.73 -11.93
CA ASP A 3 5.28 19.33 -13.34
C ASP A 3 4.92 17.85 -13.57
N LEU A 4 5.45 16.95 -12.73
CA LEU A 4 5.11 15.52 -12.78
C LEU A 4 3.62 15.26 -12.53
N ALA A 5 2.99 16.05 -11.66
CA ALA A 5 1.56 15.93 -11.37
C ALA A 5 0.71 16.35 -12.58
N GLU A 6 1.12 17.41 -13.28
CA GLU A 6 0.49 17.87 -14.51
C GLU A 6 0.65 16.85 -15.66
N GLU A 7 1.82 16.21 -15.76
CA GLU A 7 2.07 15.13 -16.73
C GLU A 7 1.12 13.93 -16.57
N VAL A 8 0.68 13.64 -15.33
CA VAL A 8 -0.32 12.58 -15.04
C VAL A 8 -1.76 13.10 -15.01
N GLY A 9 -2.00 14.35 -15.44
CA GLY A 9 -3.33 14.94 -15.63
C GLY A 9 -3.93 15.64 -14.40
N LEU A 10 -3.14 15.93 -13.36
CA LEU A 10 -3.60 16.66 -12.18
C LEU A 10 -3.53 18.18 -12.39
N ASN A 11 -4.38 18.92 -11.66
CA ASN A 11 -4.32 20.38 -11.66
C ASN A 11 -3.09 20.88 -10.89
N ARG A 12 -2.20 21.58 -11.61
CA ARG A 12 -0.95 22.10 -11.07
C ARG A 12 -1.12 23.00 -9.85
N GLU A 13 -2.05 23.96 -9.89
CA GLU A 13 -2.25 24.93 -8.82
C GLU A 13 -2.71 24.24 -7.54
N LEU A 14 -3.68 23.33 -7.65
CA LEU A 14 -4.14 22.53 -6.51
C LEU A 14 -3.02 21.69 -5.89
N VAL A 15 -2.15 21.11 -6.72
CA VAL A 15 -0.99 20.33 -6.24
C VAL A 15 0.00 21.22 -5.50
N VAL A 16 0.30 22.41 -6.03
CA VAL A 16 1.19 23.37 -5.36
C VAL A 16 0.61 23.77 -4.01
N THR A 17 -0.67 24.11 -3.94
CA THR A 17 -1.35 24.43 -2.69
C THR A 17 -1.26 23.28 -1.70
N ALA A 18 -1.65 22.07 -2.10
CA ALA A 18 -1.67 20.91 -1.22
C ALA A 18 -0.27 20.55 -0.67
N LEU A 19 0.77 20.69 -1.49
CA LEU A 19 2.16 20.50 -1.06
C LEU A 19 2.61 21.60 -0.10
N SER A 20 2.25 22.85 -0.37
CA SER A 20 2.65 24.00 0.45
C SER A 20 1.97 24.02 1.82
N GLU A 21 0.71 23.59 1.89
CA GLU A 21 -0.07 23.49 3.12
C GLU A 21 0.17 22.17 3.87
N GLY A 22 0.82 21.20 3.22
CA GLY A 22 1.00 19.86 3.78
C GLY A 22 -0.32 19.12 3.97
N SER A 23 -1.31 19.34 3.09
CA SER A 23 -2.70 18.87 3.26
C SER A 23 -2.84 17.35 3.45
N TYR A 24 -1.84 16.57 3.01
CA TYR A 24 -1.82 15.10 3.14
C TYR A 24 -0.72 14.60 4.08
N ALA A 25 -0.02 15.48 4.80
CA ALA A 25 1.11 15.10 5.66
C ALA A 25 0.68 14.10 6.75
N ASP A 26 -0.45 14.34 7.41
CA ASP A 26 -0.95 13.45 8.45
C ASP A 26 -1.38 12.08 7.92
N ALA A 27 -1.93 12.03 6.71
CA ALA A 27 -2.28 10.79 6.04
C ALA A 27 -1.02 9.97 5.73
N VAL A 28 0.01 10.60 5.15
CA VAL A 28 1.31 9.94 4.91
C VAL A 28 1.92 9.41 6.21
N ARG A 29 1.87 10.18 7.30
CA ARG A 29 2.34 9.73 8.62
C ARG A 29 1.50 8.58 9.19
N ALA A 30 0.21 8.52 8.88
CA ALA A 30 -0.65 7.41 9.29
C ALA A 30 -0.27 6.12 8.55
N ASP A 31 -0.06 6.19 7.24
CA ASP A 31 0.37 5.05 6.43
C ASP A 31 1.73 4.51 6.89
N GLU A 32 2.68 5.39 7.23
CA GLU A 32 4.00 5.00 7.78
C GLU A 32 3.87 4.25 9.12
N ARG A 33 2.97 4.71 10.00
CA ARG A 33 2.69 4.04 11.28
C ARG A 33 2.06 2.67 11.06
N GLU A 34 1.04 2.59 10.21
CA GLU A 34 0.39 1.32 9.89
C GLU A 34 1.39 0.32 9.30
N ALA A 35 2.25 0.75 8.38
CA ALA A 35 3.28 -0.13 7.81
C ALA A 35 4.22 -0.67 8.91
N THR A 36 4.63 0.18 9.85
CA THR A 36 5.49 -0.22 10.99
C THR A 36 4.76 -1.20 11.91
N GLU A 37 3.50 -0.96 12.24
CA GLU A 37 2.66 -1.85 13.05
C GLU A 37 2.46 -3.23 12.40
N LEU A 38 2.41 -3.26 11.06
CA LEU A 38 2.35 -4.49 10.25
C LEU A 38 3.72 -5.16 10.08
N GLY A 39 4.80 -4.60 10.65
CA GLY A 39 6.14 -5.19 10.68
C GLY A 39 7.07 -4.76 9.54
N ALA A 40 6.72 -3.72 8.78
CA ALA A 40 7.60 -3.17 7.75
C ALA A 40 8.85 -2.55 8.39
N ASN A 41 10.03 -2.99 7.95
CA ASN A 41 11.34 -2.43 8.33
C ASN A 41 12.12 -1.89 7.12
N GLY A 42 11.48 -1.87 5.95
CA GLY A 42 12.07 -1.48 4.67
C GLY A 42 11.06 -1.68 3.55
N VAL A 43 11.35 -1.12 2.37
CA VAL A 43 10.45 -1.14 1.21
C VAL A 43 11.10 -1.81 -0.01
N PRO A 44 10.31 -2.45 -0.90
CA PRO A 44 8.86 -2.65 -0.78
C PRO A 44 8.52 -3.70 0.29
N PHE A 45 7.37 -3.53 0.95
CA PHE A 45 6.79 -4.49 1.89
C PHE A 45 5.34 -4.74 1.49
N PHE A 46 4.94 -6.00 1.46
CA PHE A 46 3.61 -6.40 1.04
C PHE A 46 2.88 -7.04 2.20
N VAL A 47 1.61 -6.68 2.35
CA VAL A 47 0.70 -7.28 3.33
C VAL A 47 -0.53 -7.79 2.59
N VAL A 48 -0.84 -9.08 2.76
CA VAL A 48 -2.01 -9.73 2.17
C VAL A 48 -2.93 -10.20 3.29
N ASP A 49 -4.19 -9.78 3.22
CA ASP A 49 -5.25 -10.12 4.19
C ASP A 49 -4.89 -9.82 5.66
N ARG A 50 -4.04 -8.81 5.89
CA ARG A 50 -3.44 -8.48 7.21
C ARG A 50 -2.81 -9.66 7.95
N ARG A 51 -2.51 -10.75 7.24
CA ARG A 51 -2.05 -12.03 7.81
C ARG A 51 -0.67 -12.42 7.29
N TYR A 52 -0.44 -12.17 6.01
CA TYR A 52 0.81 -12.47 5.34
C TYR A 52 1.58 -11.18 5.13
N GLY A 53 2.78 -11.09 5.70
CA GLY A 53 3.72 -9.98 5.47
C GLY A 53 5.01 -10.48 4.85
N PHE A 54 5.50 -9.82 3.81
CA PHE A 54 6.81 -10.13 3.21
C PHE A 54 7.52 -8.90 2.66
N SER A 55 8.85 -8.87 2.82
CA SER A 55 9.71 -7.76 2.42
C SER A 55 10.45 -8.02 1.11
N GLY A 56 10.77 -6.95 0.40
CA GLY A 56 11.59 -6.94 -0.81
C GLY A 56 10.78 -7.13 -2.09
N ALA A 57 11.40 -6.76 -3.21
CA ALA A 57 10.84 -6.98 -4.53
C ALA A 57 10.93 -8.47 -4.88
N GLN A 58 9.96 -9.25 -4.41
CA GLN A 58 9.90 -10.69 -4.67
C GLN A 58 9.53 -10.98 -6.13
N PRO A 59 9.97 -12.13 -6.67
CA PRO A 59 9.48 -12.63 -7.95
C PRO A 59 7.95 -12.73 -8.00
N ALA A 60 7.36 -12.46 -9.17
CA ALA A 60 5.91 -12.39 -9.33
C ALA A 60 5.19 -13.72 -9.00
N ASP A 61 5.83 -14.86 -9.27
CA ASP A 61 5.34 -16.20 -8.94
C ASP A 61 5.25 -16.43 -7.43
N GLN A 62 6.18 -15.88 -6.64
CA GLN A 62 6.10 -15.94 -5.17
C GLN A 62 4.96 -15.08 -4.62
N ILE A 63 4.78 -13.88 -5.17
CA ILE A 63 3.65 -13.00 -4.81
C ILE A 63 2.32 -13.71 -5.12
N LEU A 64 2.20 -14.31 -6.30
CA LEU A 64 1.01 -15.07 -6.71
C LEU A 64 0.73 -16.23 -5.75
N ALA A 65 1.74 -17.01 -5.37
CA ALA A 65 1.56 -18.11 -4.42
C ALA A 65 1.03 -17.66 -3.05
N VAL A 66 1.45 -16.49 -2.56
CA VAL A 66 0.93 -15.90 -1.32
C VAL A 66 -0.54 -15.47 -1.48
N LEU A 67 -0.89 -14.86 -2.62
CA LEU A 67 -2.27 -14.47 -2.92
C LEU A 67 -3.19 -15.70 -3.02
N ASP A 68 -2.79 -16.74 -3.74
CA ASP A 68 -3.56 -17.99 -3.88
C ASP A 68 -3.79 -18.67 -2.52
N ARG A 69 -2.76 -18.67 -1.67
CA ARG A 69 -2.85 -19.20 -0.32
C ARG A 69 -3.83 -18.39 0.54
N ALA A 70 -3.69 -17.07 0.56
CA ALA A 70 -4.57 -16.20 1.32
C ALA A 70 -6.03 -16.40 0.88
N TRP A 71 -6.27 -16.38 -0.44
CA TRP A 71 -7.60 -16.61 -1.02
C TRP A 71 -8.21 -17.95 -0.60
N THR A 72 -7.43 -19.03 -0.69
CA THR A 72 -7.88 -20.38 -0.32
C THR A 72 -8.23 -20.47 1.16
N GLU A 73 -7.45 -19.84 2.03
CA GLU A 73 -7.71 -19.85 3.47
C GLU A 73 -8.93 -19.01 3.84
N THR A 74 -9.12 -17.83 3.25
CA THR A 74 -10.33 -17.01 3.45
C THR A 74 -11.58 -17.72 2.94
N ALA A 75 -11.53 -18.35 1.76
CA ALA A 75 -12.64 -19.12 1.19
C ALA A 75 -13.03 -20.34 2.05
N ARG A 76 -12.07 -20.95 2.77
CA ARG A 76 -12.34 -22.05 3.71
C ARG A 76 -13.00 -21.57 5.01
N VAL A 77 -12.85 -20.30 5.37
CA VAL A 77 -13.44 -19.71 6.57
C VAL A 77 -14.88 -19.25 6.34
N THR A 78 -15.38 -19.26 5.09
CA THR A 78 -16.80 -19.01 4.78
C THR A 78 -17.56 -20.29 4.36
N PRO A 79 -18.07 -21.10 5.29
CA PRO A 79 -19.37 -21.73 5.16
C PRO A 79 -20.36 -20.90 5.99
N ALA A 80 -20.81 -19.78 5.42
CA ALA A 80 -21.96 -19.07 5.95
C ALA A 80 -23.21 -19.62 5.22
N GLY A 81 -24.00 -20.40 5.94
CA GLY A 81 -25.43 -20.51 5.66
C GLY A 81 -26.15 -19.22 5.99
#